data_AF-I4VKZ7-F1
#
_entry.id   AF-I4VKZ7-F1
#
_cell.length_a   1.000
_cell.length_b   1.000
_cell.length_c   1.000
_cell.angle_alpha   90.00
_cell.angle_beta   90.00
_cell.angle_gamma   90.00
#
_symmetry.space_group_name_H-M   'P 1'
#
loop_
_entity.id
_entity.type
_entity.pdbx_description
1 polymer ?
#
loop_
_entity_poly.entity_id
_entity_poly.type
_entity_poly.pdbx_seq_one_letter_code
_entity_poly.pdbx_strand_id
1 'polypeptide(L)' 'MDLRKIKKLIDLLEESNLAELEIKEGEEVVRLSRVPKGNAVMAAPAPVAVAPA' A
#
# COMPACT_ATOMS: atom_id res chain seq x y z
N MET A 1 5.25 14.76 -3.72
CA MET A 1 4.84 14.02 -4.95
C MET A 1 3.46 14.48 -5.44
N ASP A 2 3.27 14.78 -6.75
CA ASP A 2 1.96 15.25 -7.28
C ASP A 2 0.97 14.12 -7.62
N LEU A 3 -0.33 14.42 -7.54
CA LEU A 3 -1.41 13.49 -7.93
C LEU A 3 -1.28 12.95 -9.37
N ARG A 4 -0.65 13.72 -10.27
CA ARG A 4 -0.37 13.31 -11.66
C ARG A 4 0.72 12.25 -11.74
N LYS A 5 1.75 12.33 -10.90
CA LYS A 5 2.81 11.32 -10.80
C LYS A 5 2.24 10.02 -10.23
N ILE A 6 1.43 10.12 -9.17
CA ILE A 6 0.82 8.95 -8.51
C ILE A 6 -0.07 8.16 -9.49
N LYS A 7 -0.90 8.82 -10.31
CA LYS A 7 -1.71 8.14 -11.33
C LYS A 7 -0.86 7.34 -12.32
N LYS A 8 0.19 7.96 -12.89
CA LYS A 8 1.11 7.26 -13.79
C LYS A 8 1.79 6.07 -13.13
N LEU A 9 2.12 6.17 -11.84
CA LEU A 9 2.71 5.08 -11.09
C LEU A 9 1.71 3.93 -10.84
N ILE A 10 0.43 4.24 -10.65
CA ILE A 10 -0.64 3.23 -10.56
C ILE A 10 -0.79 2.52 -11.91
N ASP A 11 -0.84 3.28 -13.01
CA ASP A 11 -0.94 2.71 -14.36
C ASP A 11 0.27 1.80 -14.65
N LEU A 12 1.49 2.27 -14.35
CA LEU A 12 2.72 1.47 -14.47
C LEU A 12 2.73 0.24 -13.57
N LEU A 13 2.26 0.35 -12.32
CA LEU A 13 2.14 -0.77 -11.40
C LEU A 13 1.17 -1.81 -11.96
N GLU A 14 0.03 -1.38 -12.52
CA GLU A 14 -0.98 -2.25 -13.16
C GLU A 14 -0.44 -2.95 -14.43
N GLU A 15 0.28 -2.24 -15.29
CA GLU A 15 0.89 -2.80 -16.50
C GLU A 15 2.06 -3.74 -16.19
N SER A 16 2.89 -3.43 -15.19
CA SER A 16 4.13 -4.16 -14.90
C SER A 16 3.91 -5.49 -14.16
N ASN A 17 2.67 -5.86 -13.87
CA ASN A 17 2.32 -7.02 -13.03
C ASN A 17 3.07 -7.09 -11.68
N LEU A 18 3.49 -5.93 -11.14
CA LEU A 18 4.21 -5.81 -9.87
C LEU A 18 3.23 -5.80 -8.70
N ALA A 19 3.63 -6.45 -7.60
CA ALA A 19 2.84 -6.53 -6.38
C ALA A 19 3.03 -5.31 -5.45
N GLU A 20 4.23 -4.71 -5.47
CA GLU A 20 4.58 -3.55 -4.64
C GLU A 20 5.61 -2.67 -5.36
N LEU A 21 5.52 -1.35 -5.16
CA LEU A 21 6.44 -0.35 -5.66
C LEU A 21 6.63 0.74 -4.60
N GLU A 22 7.87 0.93 -4.15
CA GLU A 22 8.24 1.94 -3.16
C GLU A 22 9.15 2.98 -3.81
N ILE A 23 8.77 4.26 -3.71
CA ILE A 23 9.54 5.39 -4.22
C ILE A 23 9.87 6.32 -3.06
N LYS A 24 11.15 6.71 -2.98
CA LYS A 24 11.65 7.71 -2.04
C LYS A 24 12.12 8.92 -2.83
N GLU A 25 11.46 10.06 -2.65
CA GLU A 25 11.82 11.32 -3.29
C GLU A 25 12.10 12.35 -2.18
N GLY A 26 13.37 12.47 -1.77
CA GLY A 26 13.78 13.30 -0.64
C GLY A 26 13.27 12.74 0.69
N GLU A 27 12.42 13.51 1.38
CA GLU A 27 11.78 13.13 2.65
C GLU A 27 10.43 12.41 2.45
N GLU A 28 9.87 12.43 1.24
CA GLU A 28 8.60 11.75 0.94
C GLU A 28 8.84 10.29 0.51
N VAL A 29 8.16 9.36 1.19
CA VAL A 29 8.11 7.94 0.84
C VAL A 29 6.70 7.60 0.40
N VAL A 30 6.55 7.13 -0.84
CA VAL A 30 5.29 6.64 -1.39
C VAL A 30 5.41 5.16 -1.67
N ARG A 31 4.57 4.38 -1.00
CA ARG A 31 4.46 2.93 -1.18
C ARG A 31 3.13 2.63 -1.86
N LEU A 32 3.21 2.03 -3.03
CA LEU A 32 2.08 1.57 -3.84
C LEU A 32 2.07 0.05 -3.79
N SER A 33 0.99 -0.54 -3.30
CA SER A 33 0.81 -1.98 -3.27
C SER A 33 -0.41 -2.33 -4.09
N ARG A 34 -0.27 -3.33 -4.97
CA ARG A 34 -1.40 -3.85 -5.73
C ARG A 34 -2.25 -4.69 -4.79
N VAL A 35 -3.32 -4.08 -4.26
CA VAL A 35 -4.34 -4.85 -3.56
C VAL A 35 -5.26 -5.43 -4.64
N PRO A 36 -5.31 -6.77 -4.84
CA PRO A 36 -6.29 -7.33 -5.75
C PRO A 36 -7.68 -6.87 -5.30
N LYS A 37 -8.50 -6.38 -6.23
CA LYS A 37 -9.82 -5.76 -6.00
C LYS A 37 -10.85 -6.64 -5.23
N GLY A 38 -10.47 -7.81 -4.74
CA GLY A 38 -11.27 -8.68 -3.86
C GLY A 38 -10.75 -8.82 -2.41
N ASN A 39 -9.56 -8.31 -2.08
CA ASN A 39 -8.96 -8.47 -0.76
C ASN A 39 -8.65 -7.11 -0.17
N ALA A 40 -9.68 -6.27 0.02
CA ALA A 40 -9.59 -5.26 1.06
C ALA A 40 -9.18 -6.01 2.33
N VAL A 41 -7.92 -5.86 2.72
CA VAL A 41 -7.33 -6.52 3.86
C VAL A 41 -8.12 -5.97 5.03
N MET A 42 -9.11 -6.76 5.48
CA MET A 42 -9.77 -6.56 6.75
C MET A 42 -8.62 -6.55 7.74
N ALA A 43 -8.26 -5.35 8.23
CA ALA A 43 -7.30 -5.20 9.30
C ALA A 43 -7.82 -6.09 10.43
N ALA A 44 -7.17 -7.25 10.60
CA ALA A 44 -7.57 -8.18 11.63
C ALA A 44 -7.41 -7.44 12.96
N PRO A 45 -8.47 -7.35 13.80
CA PRO A 45 -8.32 -6.72 15.10
C PRO A 45 -7.22 -7.48 15.85
N ALA A 46 -6.17 -6.75 16.24
CA ALA A 46 -5.10 -7.30 17.03
C ALA A 46 -5.68 -7.91 18.31
N PRO A 47 -5.28 -9.12 18.73
CA PRO A 47 -5.78 -9.72 19.94
C PRO A 47 -5.40 -8.82 21.12
N VAL A 48 -6.41 -8.26 21.77
CA VAL A 48 -6.27 -7.60 23.07
C VAL A 48 -5.85 -8.66 24.07
N ALA A 49 -4.59 -8.63 24.49
CA ALA A 49 -4.10 -9.46 25.58
C ALA A 49 -4.79 -9.01 26.87
N VAL A 50 -5.79 -9.77 27.30
CA VAL A 50 -6.38 -9.62 28.63
C VAL A 50 -5.40 -10.22 29.63
N ALA A 51 -4.77 -9.35 30.40
CA ALA A 51 -4.15 -9.65 31.68
C ALA A 51 -4.87 -8.80 32.74
N PRO A 52 -4.81 -9.11 34.04
CA PRO A 52 -4.75 -10.40 34.74
C PRO A 52 -5.81 -10.47 35.88
N ALA A 53 -5.78 -11.52 36.71
CA ALA A 53 -6.15 -11.48 38.14
C ALA A 53 -5.38 -12.58 38.88
#